data_AF-A0A377TMH0-F1
#
_entry.id   AF-A0A377TMH0-F1
#
_cell.length_a   1.000
_cell.length_b   1.000
_cell.length_c   1.000
_cell.angle_alpha   90.00
_cell.angle_beta   90.00
_cell.angle_gamma   90.00
#
_symmetry.space_group_name_H-M   'P 1'
#
loop_
_entity.id
_entity.type
_entity.pdbx_description
1 polymer ?
#
loop_
_entity_poly.entity_id
_entity_poly.type
_entity_poly.pdbx_seq_one_letter_code
_entity_poly.pdbx_strand_id
1 'polypeptide(L)'
;MTNAVTVKNITFQEGETLICVPLIGKTLDEILGNAHGLVDAGADIIEWRVDHFAQVREMAQVMAALAEIRGALKALPLLFTFRSKKEGGETELSDEAYFALNREAARSGLVDVIDIELFNDEAQIRALVDDAHAAASR
;
A
#
# COMPACT_ATOMS: atom_id res chain seq x y z
N MET A 1 23.48 -16.60 0.15
CA MET A 1 23.32 -15.16 0.40
C MET A 1 21.83 -14.93 0.51
N THR A 2 21.35 -14.53 1.68
CA THR A 2 19.98 -14.05 1.84
C THR A 2 19.92 -12.66 1.22
N ASN A 3 19.06 -12.46 0.23
CA ASN A 3 18.82 -11.15 -0.36
C ASN A 3 17.94 -10.37 0.62
N ALA A 4 18.56 -9.60 1.51
CA ALA A 4 17.84 -8.70 2.41
C ALA A 4 17.20 -7.58 1.59
N VAL A 5 15.97 -7.21 1.94
CA VAL A 5 15.26 -6.07 1.35
C VAL A 5 15.26 -4.95 2.37
N THR A 6 15.65 -3.74 1.98
CA THR A 6 15.61 -2.56 2.85
C THR A 6 14.56 -1.59 2.32
N VAL A 7 13.62 -1.21 3.19
CA VAL A 7 12.56 -0.26 2.92
C VAL A 7 12.68 0.88 3.93
N LYS A 8 13.03 2.08 3.44
CA LYS A 8 13.43 3.22 4.28
C LYS A 8 14.49 2.82 5.32
N ASN A 9 14.14 2.90 6.61
CA ASN A 9 15.01 2.59 7.75
C ASN A 9 14.87 1.14 8.24
N ILE A 10 14.06 0.31 7.58
CA ILE A 10 13.77 -1.06 7.98
C ILE A 10 14.44 -2.03 7.01
N THR A 11 15.15 -3.03 7.54
CA THR A 11 15.71 -4.13 6.74
C THR A 11 15.04 -5.42 7.12
N PHE A 12 14.42 -6.08 6.14
CA PHE A 12 13.85 -7.40 6.29
C PHE A 12 15.00 -8.41 6.39
N GLN A 13 15.24 -8.90 7.59
CA GLN A 13 16.32 -9.83 7.91
C GLN A 13 15.80 -11.10 8.57
N GLU A 14 16.49 -12.20 8.31
CA GLU A 14 16.15 -13.50 8.88
C GLU A 14 16.26 -13.46 10.41
N GLY A 15 15.24 -13.97 11.11
CA GLY A 15 15.20 -14.02 12.58
C GLY A 15 14.60 -12.80 13.26
N GLU A 16 14.29 -11.73 12.52
CA GLU A 16 13.54 -10.58 13.04
C GLU A 16 12.10 -10.56 12.52
N THR A 17 11.15 -10.28 13.42
CA THR A 17 9.73 -10.13 13.09
C THR A 17 9.34 -8.67 13.24
N LEU A 18 8.82 -8.10 12.16
CA LEU A 18 8.29 -6.73 12.13
C LEU A 18 6.77 -6.76 12.27
N ILE A 19 6.21 -5.72 12.90
CA ILE A 19 4.77 -5.56 13.10
C ILE A 19 4.21 -4.63 12.03
N CYS A 20 3.41 -5.20 11.14
CA CYS A 20 2.61 -4.45 10.16
C CYS A 20 1.17 -4.27 10.68
N VAL A 21 0.67 -3.04 10.74
CA VAL A 21 -0.67 -2.74 11.26
C VAL A 21 -1.55 -2.10 10.19
N PRO A 22 -2.78 -2.60 9.97
CA PRO A 22 -3.66 -2.08 8.94
C PRO A 22 -4.28 -0.73 9.35
N LEU A 23 -4.21 0.21 8.44
CA LEU A 23 -4.92 1.48 8.44
C LEU A 23 -6.19 1.34 7.59
N ILE A 24 -7.34 1.31 8.27
CA ILE A 24 -8.66 1.12 7.67
C ILE A 24 -9.54 2.34 8.00
N GLY A 25 -10.29 2.83 7.01
CA GLY A 25 -11.29 3.87 7.19
C GLY A 25 -12.10 4.08 5.91
N LYS A 26 -13.36 4.51 6.05
CA LYS A 26 -14.26 4.78 4.92
C LYS A 26 -14.04 6.17 4.37
N THR A 27 -13.63 7.12 5.21
CA THR A 27 -13.39 8.53 4.87
C THR A 27 -11.95 8.94 5.18
N LEU A 28 -11.47 10.03 4.57
CA LEU A 28 -10.12 10.55 4.84
C LEU A 28 -9.95 10.94 6.32
N ASP A 29 -10.95 11.57 6.92
CA ASP A 29 -10.90 11.98 8.33
C ASP A 29 -10.76 10.78 9.28
N GLU A 30 -11.50 9.68 9.02
CA GLU A 30 -11.36 8.43 9.78
C GLU A 30 -9.95 7.84 9.63
N ILE A 31 -9.44 7.82 8.40
CA ILE A 31 -8.10 7.31 8.10
C ILE A 31 -7.04 8.12 8.85
N LEU A 32 -7.07 9.45 8.77
CA LEU A 32 -6.09 10.31 9.44
C LEU A 32 -6.23 10.25 10.97
N GLY A 33 -7.44 10.12 11.49
CA GLY A 33 -7.68 9.89 12.91
C GLY A 33 -7.03 8.60 13.41
N ASN A 34 -7.15 7.52 12.65
CA ASN A 34 -6.54 6.22 12.98
C ASN A 34 -5.01 6.23 12.81
N ALA A 35 -4.48 6.89 11.78
CA ALA A 35 -3.06 6.92 11.47
C ALA A 35 -2.20 7.42 12.64
N HIS A 36 -2.64 8.48 13.33
CA HIS A 36 -1.92 9.01 14.50
C HIS A 36 -1.82 8.00 15.64
N GLY A 37 -2.91 7.29 15.95
CA GLY A 37 -2.92 6.28 17.01
C GLY A 37 -2.01 5.08 16.72
N LEU A 38 -1.87 4.71 15.45
CA LEU A 38 -1.00 3.59 15.05
C LEU A 38 0.49 3.94 15.15
N VAL A 39 0.86 5.18 14.86
CA VAL A 39 2.23 5.67 15.03
C VAL A 39 2.65 5.58 16.50
N ASP A 40 1.78 6.02 17.41
CA ASP A 40 2.05 5.99 18.85
C ASP A 40 2.07 4.57 19.43
N ALA A 41 1.38 3.62 18.80
CA ALA A 41 1.34 2.22 19.21
C ALA A 41 2.62 1.43 18.87
N GLY A 42 3.56 2.02 18.13
CA GLY A 42 4.85 1.40 17.80
C GLY A 42 4.80 0.41 16.64
N ALA A 43 3.94 0.64 15.65
CA ALA A 43 3.95 -0.14 14.41
C ALA A 43 5.25 0.09 13.62
N ASP A 44 5.85 -0.99 13.11
CA ASP A 44 7.02 -0.91 12.23
C ASP A 44 6.61 -0.49 10.81
N ILE A 45 5.49 -1.03 10.33
CA ILE A 45 4.95 -0.78 9.00
C ILE A 45 3.45 -0.49 9.14
N ILE A 46 2.96 0.47 8.37
CA ILE A 46 1.52 0.72 8.24
C ILE A 46 1.06 0.17 6.89
N GLU A 47 -0.04 -0.58 6.88
CA GLU A 47 -0.70 -1.03 5.66
C GLU A 47 -1.96 -0.22 5.41
N TRP A 48 -2.02 0.60 4.38
CA TRP A 48 -3.30 1.19 3.97
C TRP A 48 -4.11 0.18 3.15
N ARG A 49 -5.19 -0.30 3.77
CA ARG A 49 -6.21 -1.16 3.15
C ARG A 49 -7.19 -0.32 2.35
N VAL A 50 -6.75 0.10 1.17
CA VAL A 50 -7.48 1.05 0.31
C VAL A 50 -8.83 0.51 -0.15
N ASP A 51 -9.02 -0.81 -0.20
CA ASP A 51 -10.29 -1.43 -0.56
C ASP A 51 -11.45 -1.05 0.38
N HIS A 52 -11.16 -0.60 1.61
CA HIS A 52 -12.16 -0.07 2.52
C HIS A 52 -12.54 1.39 2.26
N PHE A 53 -11.73 2.17 1.54
CA PHE A 53 -11.96 3.59 1.31
C PHE A 53 -13.17 3.80 0.39
N ALA A 54 -14.13 4.63 0.81
CA ALA A 54 -15.41 4.77 0.09
C ALA A 54 -15.25 5.28 -1.34
N GLN A 55 -14.19 6.07 -1.60
CA GLN A 55 -13.90 6.66 -2.90
C GLN A 55 -12.80 5.90 -3.67
N VAL A 56 -12.51 4.63 -3.33
CA VAL A 56 -11.46 3.82 -3.97
C VAL A 56 -11.58 3.70 -5.49
N ARG A 57 -12.79 3.87 -6.04
CA ARG A 57 -13.04 3.85 -7.48
C ARG A 57 -12.58 5.11 -8.21
N GLU A 58 -12.31 6.18 -7.47
CA GLU A 58 -11.93 7.48 -8.01
C GLU A 58 -10.43 7.70 -7.83
N MET A 59 -9.63 7.42 -8.87
CA MET A 59 -8.16 7.48 -8.81
C MET A 59 -7.63 8.78 -8.18
N ALA A 60 -8.18 9.92 -8.59
CA ALA A 60 -7.79 11.23 -8.08
C ALA A 60 -8.03 11.37 -6.56
N GLN A 61 -9.11 10.77 -6.05
CA GLN A 61 -9.43 10.80 -4.62
C GLN A 61 -8.51 9.86 -3.83
N VAL A 62 -8.16 8.70 -4.40
CA VAL A 62 -7.18 7.79 -3.79
C VAL A 62 -5.82 8.46 -3.68
N MET A 63 -5.33 9.09 -4.75
CA MET A 63 -4.03 9.75 -4.75
C MET A 63 -3.99 10.98 -3.83
N ALA A 64 -5.09 11.74 -3.75
CA ALA A 64 -5.21 12.83 -2.77
C ALA A 64 -5.16 12.31 -1.33
N ALA A 65 -5.92 11.26 -1.01
CA ALA A 65 -5.89 10.64 0.32
C ALA A 65 -4.50 10.06 0.64
N LEU A 66 -3.84 9.43 -0.33
CA LEU A 66 -2.50 8.88 -0.17
C LEU A 66 -1.47 9.94 0.21
N ALA A 67 -1.54 11.13 -0.39
CA ALA A 67 -0.65 12.25 -0.07
C ALA A 67 -0.82 12.71 1.39
N GLU A 68 -2.07 12.83 1.85
CA GLU A 68 -2.38 13.20 3.24
C GLU A 68 -1.91 12.13 4.24
N ILE A 69 -2.16 10.85 3.94
CA ILE A 69 -1.68 9.71 4.74
C ILE A 69 -0.16 9.73 4.85
N ARG A 70 0.54 9.95 3.72
CA ARG A 70 2.01 10.05 3.71
C ARG A 70 2.49 11.17 4.62
N GLY A 71 1.84 12.34 4.58
CA GLY A 71 2.14 13.46 5.47
C GLY A 71 2.02 13.08 6.96
N ALA A 72 0.97 12.34 7.32
CA ALA A 72 0.74 11.91 8.71
C ALA A 72 1.75 10.87 9.20
N LEU A 73 2.14 9.91 8.35
CA LEU A 73 3.03 8.80 8.72
C LEU A 73 4.52 9.15 8.75
N LYS A 74 4.91 10.32 8.23
CA LYS A 74 6.31 10.78 8.18
C LYS A 74 7.24 9.70 7.59
N ALA A 75 8.19 9.21 8.39
CA ALA A 75 9.21 8.26 7.99
C ALA A 75 8.75 6.79 8.06
N LEU A 76 7.58 6.47 8.61
CA LEU A 76 7.13 5.08 8.66
C LEU A 76 6.91 4.54 7.23
N PRO A 77 7.38 3.31 6.95
CA PRO A 77 7.03 2.60 5.74
C PRO A 77 5.52 2.40 5.60
N LEU A 78 5.02 2.62 4.39
CA LEU A 78 3.64 2.37 4.01
C LEU A 78 3.57 1.29 2.95
N LEU A 79 2.85 0.25 3.29
CA LEU A 79 2.35 -0.76 2.37
C LEU A 79 0.99 -0.29 1.83
N PHE A 80 0.85 -0.26 0.51
CA PHE A 80 -0.43 -0.02 -0.16
C PHE A 80 -1.04 -1.36 -0.58
N THR A 81 -2.24 -1.66 -0.09
CA THR A 81 -2.92 -2.91 -0.36
C THR A 81 -4.35 -2.65 -0.82
N PHE A 82 -4.65 -3.02 -2.06
CA PHE A 82 -6.02 -3.26 -2.48
C PHE A 82 -6.29 -4.76 -2.39
N ARG A 83 -7.08 -5.19 -1.40
CA ARG A 83 -7.55 -6.58 -1.31
C ARG A 83 -8.87 -6.72 -2.08
N SER A 84 -8.95 -7.64 -3.03
CA SER A 84 -10.16 -7.95 -3.78
C SER A 84 -11.15 -8.74 -2.94
N LYS A 85 -12.45 -8.73 -3.28
CA LYS A 85 -13.43 -9.57 -2.56
C LYS A 85 -13.16 -11.07 -2.71
N LYS A 86 -12.54 -11.47 -3.83
CA LYS A 86 -12.13 -12.86 -4.08
C LYS A 86 -11.19 -13.37 -2.98
N GLU A 87 -10.39 -12.46 -2.42
CA GLU A 87 -9.47 -12.74 -1.31
C GLU A 87 -9.91 -12.10 0.03
N GLY A 88 -11.20 -11.77 0.18
CA GLY A 88 -11.79 -11.30 1.44
C GLY A 88 -11.71 -9.78 1.71
N GLY A 89 -11.43 -8.98 0.69
CA GLY A 89 -11.49 -7.53 0.75
C GLY A 89 -12.89 -6.94 0.66
N GLU A 90 -12.99 -5.62 0.79
CA GLU A 90 -14.26 -4.92 0.98
C GLU A 90 -14.91 -4.46 -0.33
N THR A 91 -14.10 -4.08 -1.32
CA THR A 91 -14.57 -3.49 -2.59
C THR A 91 -14.18 -4.33 -3.79
N GLU A 92 -15.10 -4.47 -4.75
CA GLU A 92 -14.81 -5.07 -6.06
C GLU A 92 -14.37 -4.00 -7.05
N LEU A 93 -13.28 -4.27 -7.77
CA LEU A 93 -12.80 -3.56 -8.96
C LEU A 93 -12.67 -4.56 -10.12
N SER A 94 -12.76 -4.07 -11.35
CA SER A 94 -12.29 -4.83 -12.52
C SER A 94 -10.77 -5.00 -12.45
N ASP A 95 -10.24 -6.07 -13.02
CA ASP A 95 -8.79 -6.32 -13.10
C ASP A 95 -8.03 -5.11 -13.71
N GLU A 96 -8.56 -4.49 -14.77
CA GLU A 96 -7.97 -3.27 -15.37
C GLU A 96 -7.83 -2.13 -14.35
N ALA A 97 -8.91 -1.80 -13.63
CA ALA A 97 -8.90 -0.78 -12.59
C ALA A 97 -7.97 -1.13 -11.42
N TYR A 98 -7.90 -2.41 -11.01
CA TYR A 98 -6.97 -2.89 -9.99
C TYR A 98 -5.51 -2.65 -10.38
N PHE A 99 -5.13 -3.05 -11.60
CA PHE A 99 -3.77 -2.85 -12.09
C PHE A 99 -3.45 -1.37 -12.31
N ALA A 100 -4.39 -0.57 -12.79
CA ALA A 100 -4.23 0.88 -12.94
C ALA A 100 -3.99 1.56 -11.57
N LEU A 101 -4.76 1.17 -10.55
CA LEU A 101 -4.66 1.71 -9.19
C LEU A 101 -3.29 1.43 -8.57
N ASN A 102 -2.85 0.17 -8.58
CA ASN A 102 -1.56 -0.20 -8.02
C ASN A 102 -0.39 0.45 -8.78
N ARG A 103 -0.50 0.58 -10.10
CA ARG A 103 0.53 1.23 -10.93
C ARG A 103 0.65 2.72 -10.59
N GLU A 104 -0.47 3.40 -10.42
CA GLU A 104 -0.46 4.81 -10.04
C GLU A 104 0.07 5.00 -8.61
N ALA A 105 -0.34 4.16 -7.67
CA ALA A 105 0.20 4.16 -6.31
C ALA A 105 1.72 3.98 -6.31
N ALA A 106 2.25 2.99 -7.04
CA ALA A 106 3.69 2.75 -7.16
C ALA A 106 4.44 3.92 -7.79
N ARG A 107 3.89 4.54 -8.84
CA ARG A 107 4.51 5.67 -9.54
C ARG A 107 4.46 6.98 -8.77
N SER A 108 3.56 7.11 -7.80
CA SER A 108 3.39 8.33 -7.01
C SER A 108 4.62 8.69 -6.16
N GLY A 109 5.44 7.71 -5.79
CA GLY A 109 6.54 7.89 -4.83
C GLY A 109 6.08 8.09 -3.37
N LEU A 110 4.78 7.88 -3.07
CA LEU A 110 4.19 8.09 -1.74
C LEU A 110 4.07 6.80 -0.92
N VAL A 111 4.24 5.65 -1.57
CA VAL A 111 4.21 4.30 -0.99
C VAL A 111 5.60 3.69 -1.04
N ASP A 112 5.87 2.79 -0.11
CA ASP A 112 7.17 2.11 -0.03
C ASP A 112 7.09 0.67 -0.53
N VAL A 113 5.93 0.04 -0.35
CA VAL A 113 5.63 -1.32 -0.79
C VAL A 113 4.21 -1.36 -1.34
N ILE A 114 3.96 -2.23 -2.32
CA ILE A 114 2.61 -2.55 -2.82
C ILE A 114 2.35 -4.06 -2.64
N ASP A 115 1.12 -4.42 -2.31
CA ASP A 115 0.65 -5.82 -2.29
C ASP A 115 0.00 -6.16 -3.64
N ILE A 116 0.46 -7.24 -4.28
CA ILE A 116 -0.05 -7.72 -5.56
C ILE A 116 -0.58 -9.14 -5.38
N GLU A 117 -1.86 -9.35 -5.71
CA GLU A 117 -2.53 -10.65 -5.61
C GLU A 117 -2.04 -11.59 -6.72
N LEU A 118 -1.61 -12.80 -6.33
CA LEU A 118 -1.03 -13.79 -7.25
C LEU A 118 -2.05 -14.36 -8.25
N PHE A 119 -3.33 -14.42 -7.87
CA PHE A 119 -4.40 -15.01 -8.70
C PHE A 119 -4.94 -14.03 -9.76
N ASN A 120 -4.03 -13.38 -10.49
CA ASN A 120 -4.31 -12.53 -11.64
C ASN A 120 -3.49 -12.96 -12.87
N ASP A 121 -3.68 -12.31 -14.01
CA ASP A 121 -2.88 -12.57 -15.21
C ASP A 121 -1.38 -12.32 -14.95
N GLU A 122 -0.55 -13.34 -15.22
CA GLU A 122 0.88 -13.31 -14.93
C GLU A 122 1.60 -12.19 -15.70
N ALA A 123 1.21 -11.91 -16.93
CA ALA A 123 1.83 -10.86 -17.74
C ALA A 123 1.53 -9.48 -17.16
N GLN A 124 0.30 -9.25 -16.67
CA GLN A 124 -0.05 -8.01 -15.98
C GLN A 124 0.68 -7.86 -14.64
N ILE A 125 0.84 -8.94 -13.86
CA ILE A 125 1.62 -8.93 -12.62
C ILE A 125 3.07 -8.54 -12.91
N ARG A 126 3.74 -9.21 -13.86
CA ARG A 126 5.13 -8.91 -14.23
C ARG A 126 5.30 -7.46 -14.67
N ALA A 127 4.39 -6.97 -15.51
CA ALA A 127 4.41 -5.58 -15.97
C ALA A 127 4.18 -4.56 -14.84
N LEU A 128 3.44 -4.91 -13.79
CA LEU A 128 3.28 -4.06 -12.60
C LEU A 128 4.52 -4.10 -11.71
N VAL A 129 5.13 -5.27 -11.52
CA VAL A 129 6.38 -5.44 -10.77
C VAL A 129 7.52 -4.63 -11.41
N ASP A 130 7.68 -4.69 -12.73
CA ASP A 130 8.68 -3.92 -13.46
C ASP A 130 8.49 -2.41 -13.27
N ASP A 131 7.24 -1.95 -13.32
CA ASP A 131 6.89 -0.55 -13.07
C ASP A 131 7.20 -0.11 -11.64
N ALA A 132 6.91 -0.95 -10.65
CA ALA A 132 7.21 -0.68 -9.26
C ALA A 132 8.73 -0.59 -9.01
N HIS A 133 9.51 -1.53 -9.56
CA HIS A 133 10.98 -1.48 -9.48
C HIS A 133 11.57 -0.25 -10.18
N ALA A 134 11.02 0.14 -11.33
CA ALA A 134 11.44 1.33 -12.06
C ALA A 134 11.08 2.65 -11.33
N ALA A 135 10.00 2.66 -10.56
CA ALA A 135 9.62 3.80 -9.72
C ALA A 135 10.52 3.93 -8.48
N ALA A 136 10.89 2.82 -7.85
CA ALA A 136 11.77 2.78 -6.68
C ALA A 136 13.24 3.17 -6.96
N SER A 137 13.64 3.18 -8.24
CA SER A 137 15.00 3.52 -8.67
C SER A 137 15.20 5.03 -8.94
N ARG A 138 14.24 5.88 -8.55
CA ARG A 138 14.25 7.34 -8.76
C ARG A 138 14.50 8.09 -7.47
#